data_AF-A0A2N5ICC5-F1
#
_entry.id   AF-A0A2N5ICC5-F1
#
_cell.length_a   1.000
_cell.length_b   1.000
_cell.length_c   1.000
_cell.angle_alpha   90.00
_cell.angle_beta   90.00
_cell.angle_gamma   90.00
#
_symmetry.space_group_name_H-M   'P 1'
#
loop_
_entity.id
_entity.type
_entity.pdbx_description
1 polymer ?
#
loop_
_entity_poly.entity_id
_entity_poly.type
_entity_poly.pdbx_seq_one_letter_code
_entity_poly.pdbx_strand_id
1 'polypeptide(L)'
;MNHMPIITMEEMIFHVGQMDKSLKQKGSLEGSGLSFSTEPKAWVRINPFTGGKLFELKKEGNQFLDYYSLTEEQQQEIIQWGIHEGYVTACPLYRVTYYDDEMDMDLCSLYSDKGIGEEEAEDYGVELEEEEGFVSTEKMERRVMSHGSLLAPLDLLTTIYVEDELSIDGVWWEEELDISRYSAPRGVIVESKVKEWEVILVDEHCY
;
A
#
# COMPACT_ATOMS: atom_id res chain seq x y z
N MET A 1 -23.57 -1.58 -5.82
CA MET A 1 -22.11 -1.68 -5.94
C MET A 1 -21.72 -0.80 -7.08
N ASN A 2 -20.92 0.22 -6.78
CA ASN A 2 -20.34 1.03 -7.83
C ASN A 2 -19.31 0.18 -8.60
N HIS A 3 -19.16 0.44 -9.88
CA HIS A 3 -18.19 -0.29 -10.68
C HIS A 3 -16.79 0.16 -10.26
N MET A 4 -15.99 -0.75 -9.70
CA MET A 4 -14.60 -0.46 -9.31
C MET A 4 -13.71 -0.22 -10.54
N PRO A 5 -12.74 0.70 -10.48
CA PRO A 5 -11.84 0.99 -11.59
C PRO A 5 -10.84 -0.16 -11.78
N ILE A 6 -11.12 -1.05 -12.74
CA ILE A 6 -10.28 -2.22 -13.02
C ILE A 6 -9.51 -2.01 -14.33
N ILE A 7 -8.21 -2.23 -14.28
CA ILE A 7 -7.30 -2.15 -15.42
C ILE A 7 -6.64 -3.50 -15.70
N THR A 8 -6.11 -3.63 -16.92
CA THR A 8 -5.20 -4.71 -17.31
C THR A 8 -3.81 -4.12 -17.44
N MET A 9 -2.80 -4.77 -16.87
CA MET A 9 -1.40 -4.41 -17.10
C MET A 9 -0.98 -4.93 -18.47
N GLU A 10 -0.82 -4.00 -19.43
CA GLU A 10 -0.29 -4.27 -20.78
C GLU A 10 1.24 -4.28 -20.80
N GLU A 11 1.87 -3.64 -19.81
CA GLU A 11 3.32 -3.58 -19.65
C GLU A 11 3.86 -4.82 -18.91
N MET A 12 5.15 -5.11 -19.11
CA MET A 12 5.82 -6.15 -18.33
C MET A 12 5.95 -5.68 -16.88
N ILE A 13 5.57 -6.54 -15.95
CA ILE A 13 5.70 -6.30 -14.51
C ILE A 13 6.74 -7.24 -13.90
N PHE A 14 7.43 -6.72 -12.89
CA PHE A 14 8.59 -7.37 -12.29
C PHE A 14 8.51 -7.39 -10.78
N HIS A 15 8.90 -8.51 -10.18
CA HIS A 15 9.21 -8.59 -8.76
C HIS A 15 10.73 -8.54 -8.58
N VAL A 16 11.20 -7.73 -7.64
CA VAL A 16 12.59 -7.75 -7.18
C VAL A 16 12.63 -8.31 -5.76
N GLY A 17 13.41 -9.38 -5.56
CA GLY A 17 13.56 -10.00 -4.25
C GLY A 17 13.68 -11.52 -4.32
N GLN A 18 12.94 -12.22 -3.45
CA GLN A 18 12.92 -13.67 -3.35
C GLN A 18 11.48 -14.17 -3.46
N MET A 19 11.27 -15.25 -4.21
CA MET A 19 9.97 -15.94 -4.32
C MET A 19 9.72 -16.90 -3.16
N ASP A 20 10.10 -16.52 -1.94
CA ASP A 20 9.89 -17.29 -0.72
C ASP A 20 9.17 -16.43 0.32
N LYS A 21 7.88 -16.74 0.53
CA LYS A 21 7.03 -16.02 1.48
C LYS A 21 7.56 -16.05 2.91
N SER A 22 8.29 -17.09 3.30
CA SER A 22 8.85 -17.18 4.66
C SER A 22 9.90 -16.11 4.95
N LEU A 23 10.47 -15.51 3.90
CA LEU A 23 11.42 -14.41 3.98
C LEU A 23 10.74 -13.02 3.98
N LYS A 24 9.41 -12.97 3.82
CA LYS A 24 8.68 -11.70 3.77
C LYS A 24 8.71 -11.01 5.13
N GLN A 25 9.17 -9.76 5.13
CA GLN A 25 9.22 -8.94 6.33
C GLN A 25 7.82 -8.45 6.69
N LYS A 26 7.62 -8.19 7.99
CA LYS A 26 6.40 -7.57 8.49
C LYS A 26 6.42 -6.06 8.22
N GLY A 27 5.24 -5.48 8.01
CA GLY A 27 5.08 -4.04 7.76
C GLY A 27 5.31 -3.60 6.31
N SER A 28 5.19 -4.50 5.33
CA SER A 28 5.20 -4.14 3.89
C SER A 28 3.96 -3.31 3.53
N LEU A 29 4.15 -2.30 2.67
CA LEU A 29 3.07 -1.43 2.17
C LEU A 29 2.05 -2.20 1.30
N GLU A 30 2.47 -3.34 0.75
CA GLU A 30 1.66 -4.26 -0.06
C GLU A 30 1.01 -5.38 0.77
N GLY A 31 1.15 -5.34 2.10
CA GLY A 31 0.58 -6.34 2.99
C GLY A 31 1.14 -7.72 2.72
N SER A 32 0.30 -8.75 2.64
CA SER A 32 0.74 -10.15 2.50
C SER A 32 1.02 -10.63 1.08
N GLY A 33 0.69 -9.86 0.05
CA GLY A 33 0.81 -10.29 -1.35
C GLY A 33 2.23 -10.21 -1.93
N LEU A 34 2.34 -10.55 -3.22
CA LEU A 34 3.59 -10.43 -3.98
C LEU A 34 3.66 -9.05 -4.63
N SER A 35 4.63 -8.24 -4.20
CA SER A 35 4.84 -6.89 -4.73
C SER A 35 5.49 -6.92 -6.12
N PHE A 36 5.11 -6.00 -7.00
CA PHE A 36 5.69 -5.85 -8.32
C PHE A 36 5.76 -4.38 -8.78
N SER A 37 6.52 -4.11 -9.84
CA SER A 37 6.63 -2.81 -10.49
C SER A 37 6.91 -2.95 -11.98
N THR A 38 6.60 -1.91 -12.74
CA THR A 38 7.08 -1.71 -14.12
C THR A 38 8.50 -1.13 -14.15
N GLU A 39 9.01 -0.63 -13.02
CA GLU A 39 10.28 0.09 -12.87
C GLU A 39 11.26 -0.58 -11.88
N PRO A 40 11.69 -1.84 -12.11
CA PRO A 40 12.48 -2.61 -11.14
C PRO A 40 13.81 -1.96 -10.78
N LYS A 41 14.43 -1.22 -11.71
CA LYS A 41 15.68 -0.49 -11.46
C LYS A 41 15.49 0.70 -10.52
N ALA A 42 14.34 1.37 -10.60
CA ALA A 42 14.02 2.47 -9.68
C ALA A 42 13.82 1.93 -8.27
N TRP A 43 13.08 0.82 -8.13
CA TRP A 43 12.83 0.17 -6.85
C TRP A 43 14.10 -0.17 -6.07
N VAL A 44 15.08 -0.78 -6.73
CA VAL A 44 16.36 -1.11 -6.07
C VAL A 44 17.14 0.14 -5.66
N ARG A 45 17.04 1.23 -6.43
CA ARG A 45 17.69 2.50 -6.09
C ARG A 45 17.01 3.21 -4.92
N ILE A 46 15.67 3.13 -4.85
CA ILE A 46 14.85 3.73 -3.79
C ILE A 46 15.07 3.00 -2.47
N ASN A 47 15.07 1.67 -2.51
CA ASN A 47 15.33 0.85 -1.34
C ASN A 47 16.43 -0.18 -1.66
N PRO A 48 17.70 0.10 -1.32
CA PRO A 48 18.82 -0.80 -1.57
C PRO A 48 18.68 -2.17 -0.90
N PHE A 49 17.79 -2.30 0.10
CA PHE A 49 17.50 -3.58 0.76
C PHE A 49 16.54 -4.46 -0.05
N THR A 50 15.89 -3.92 -1.09
CA THR A 50 15.01 -4.64 -2.02
C THR A 50 15.78 -5.35 -3.14
N GLY A 51 17.12 -5.32 -3.13
CA GLY A 51 17.95 -6.04 -4.09
C GLY A 51 17.84 -7.56 -4.00
N GLY A 52 18.19 -8.27 -5.08
CA GLY A 52 18.08 -9.72 -5.13
C GLY A 52 17.87 -10.25 -6.53
N LYS A 53 16.99 -11.24 -6.68
CA LYS A 53 16.65 -11.78 -8.00
C LYS A 53 15.59 -10.91 -8.65
N LEU A 54 15.65 -10.78 -9.96
CA LEU A 54 14.63 -10.13 -10.78
C LEU A 54 13.77 -11.21 -11.43
N PHE A 55 12.47 -11.14 -11.19
CA PHE A 55 11.48 -12.01 -11.81
C PHE A 55 10.53 -11.21 -12.69
N GLU A 56 10.31 -11.66 -13.91
CA GLU A 56 9.21 -11.22 -14.75
C GLU A 56 7.97 -12.04 -14.37
N LEU A 57 6.81 -11.38 -14.22
CA LEU A 57 5.55 -12.02 -13.87
C LEU A 57 4.59 -11.91 -15.06
N LYS A 58 3.99 -13.05 -15.47
CA LYS A 58 3.07 -13.09 -16.61
C LYS A 58 1.75 -13.75 -16.26
N LYS A 59 0.67 -13.11 -16.69
CA LYS A 59 -0.68 -13.68 -16.74
C LYS A 59 -1.49 -12.94 -17.79
N GLU A 60 -1.99 -13.67 -18.78
CA GLU A 60 -2.91 -13.13 -19.78
C GLU A 60 -4.25 -12.82 -19.13
N GLY A 61 -4.83 -11.66 -19.47
CA GLY A 61 -6.09 -11.21 -18.89
C GLY A 61 -5.99 -10.91 -17.39
N ASN A 62 -4.82 -10.48 -16.92
CA ASN A 62 -4.66 -10.00 -15.55
C ASN A 62 -5.58 -8.81 -15.28
N GLN A 63 -6.04 -8.67 -14.03
CA GLN A 63 -6.94 -7.59 -13.63
C GLN A 63 -6.50 -6.98 -12.30
N PHE A 64 -6.28 -5.67 -12.28
CA PHE A 64 -5.89 -4.93 -11.09
C PHE A 64 -6.86 -3.79 -10.82
N LEU A 65 -7.13 -3.54 -9.54
CA LEU A 65 -7.80 -2.32 -9.12
C LEU A 65 -6.82 -1.15 -9.27
N ASP A 66 -7.19 -0.14 -10.04
CA ASP A 66 -6.45 1.12 -10.12
C ASP A 66 -6.81 1.99 -8.91
N TYR A 67 -5.91 2.01 -7.94
CA TYR A 67 -6.14 2.65 -6.65
C TYR A 67 -6.37 4.15 -6.77
N TYR A 68 -5.56 4.85 -7.58
CA TYR A 68 -5.66 6.31 -7.69
C TYR A 68 -6.85 6.76 -8.54
N SER A 69 -7.47 5.85 -9.29
CA SER A 69 -8.75 6.08 -9.97
C SER A 69 -9.99 5.85 -9.08
N LEU A 70 -9.83 5.45 -7.81
CA LEU A 70 -10.95 5.30 -6.88
C LEU A 70 -11.58 6.66 -6.55
N THR A 71 -12.90 6.75 -6.71
CA THR A 71 -13.68 7.89 -6.23
C THR A 71 -13.83 7.86 -4.72
N GLU A 72 -14.12 9.00 -4.09
CA GLU A 72 -14.42 9.07 -2.66
C GLU A 72 -15.55 8.10 -2.26
N GLU A 73 -16.59 7.95 -3.08
CA GLU A 73 -17.69 7.02 -2.81
C GLU A 73 -17.23 5.56 -2.79
N GLN A 74 -16.32 5.17 -3.69
CA GLN A 74 -15.74 3.83 -3.72
C GLN A 74 -14.79 3.58 -2.56
N GLN A 75 -13.98 4.58 -2.20
CA GLN A 75 -13.14 4.50 -1.00
C GLN A 75 -13.99 4.31 0.25
N GLN A 76 -15.09 5.05 0.38
CA GLN A 76 -16.05 4.88 1.47
C GLN A 76 -16.73 3.51 1.44
N GLU A 77 -17.07 2.97 0.25
CA GLU A 77 -17.59 1.60 0.12
C GLU A 77 -16.61 0.57 0.72
N ILE A 78 -15.31 0.68 0.40
CA ILE A 78 -14.26 -0.20 0.93
C ILE A 78 -14.09 -0.03 2.45
N ILE A 79 -14.10 1.20 2.95
CA ILE A 79 -13.98 1.50 4.39
C ILE A 79 -15.16 0.91 5.16
N GLN A 80 -16.39 1.14 4.71
CA GLN A 80 -17.60 0.63 5.37
C GLN A 80 -17.65 -0.89 5.37
N TRP A 81 -17.24 -1.53 4.26
CA TRP A 81 -17.05 -2.97 4.23
C TRP A 81 -15.99 -3.41 5.25
N GLY A 82 -14.86 -2.72 5.34
CA GLY A 82 -13.80 -3.05 6.29
C GLY A 82 -14.23 -2.91 7.76
N ILE A 83 -15.07 -1.94 8.07
CA ILE A 83 -15.69 -1.78 9.39
C ILE A 83 -16.66 -2.94 9.65
N HIS A 84 -17.53 -3.26 8.69
CA HIS A 84 -18.50 -4.35 8.79
C HIS A 84 -17.82 -5.70 9.04
N GLU A 85 -16.76 -6.00 8.30
CA GLU A 85 -15.96 -7.21 8.45
C GLU A 85 -15.01 -7.16 9.66
N GLY A 86 -14.93 -6.04 10.38
CA GLY A 86 -14.09 -5.88 11.56
C GLY A 86 -12.58 -5.87 11.27
N TYR A 87 -12.18 -5.52 10.05
CA TYR A 87 -10.78 -5.27 9.68
C TYR A 87 -10.30 -3.90 10.20
N VAL A 88 -11.18 -2.90 10.18
CA VAL A 88 -10.89 -1.57 10.72
C VAL A 88 -11.98 -1.15 11.70
N THR A 89 -11.72 -0.12 12.50
CA THR A 89 -12.71 0.51 13.37
C THR A 89 -12.62 2.02 13.21
N ALA A 90 -13.77 2.68 13.13
CA ALA A 90 -13.84 4.14 13.06
C ALA A 90 -13.32 4.78 14.35
N CYS A 91 -12.54 5.84 14.20
CA CYS A 91 -12.04 6.66 15.31
C CYS A 91 -11.76 8.08 14.81
N PRO A 92 -11.74 9.09 15.70
CA PRO A 92 -11.12 10.36 15.34
C PRO A 92 -9.63 10.13 15.06
N LEU A 93 -9.10 10.82 14.06
CA LEU A 93 -7.67 10.98 13.83
C LEU A 93 -7.31 12.46 13.99
N TYR A 94 -6.09 12.69 14.43
CA TYR A 94 -5.56 14.01 14.70
C TYR A 94 -4.36 14.25 13.78
N ARG A 95 -4.50 15.23 12.90
CA ARG A 95 -3.54 15.57 11.86
C ARG A 95 -2.73 16.79 12.25
N VAL A 96 -1.41 16.66 12.15
CA VAL A 96 -0.45 17.76 12.32
C VAL A 96 0.24 17.95 10.98
N THR A 97 0.05 19.12 10.37
CA THR A 97 0.69 19.50 9.11
C THR A 97 1.71 20.60 9.40
N TYR A 98 2.96 20.38 9.02
CA TYR A 98 4.07 21.32 9.25
C TYR A 98 4.97 21.37 8.03
N TYR A 99 5.67 22.50 7.85
CA TYR A 99 6.63 22.66 6.77
C TYR A 99 8.02 22.20 7.22
N ASP A 100 8.62 21.29 6.47
CA ASP A 100 10.00 20.81 6.67
C ASP A 100 10.96 21.58 5.74
N ASP A 101 11.91 22.30 6.34
CA ASP A 101 12.84 23.17 5.62
C ASP A 101 14.01 22.41 4.97
N GLU A 102 14.34 21.21 5.46
CA GLU A 102 15.35 20.34 4.85
C GLU A 102 14.82 19.73 3.54
N MET A 103 13.55 19.37 3.50
CA MET A 103 12.87 18.78 2.35
C MET A 103 12.15 19.81 1.46
N ASP A 104 12.03 21.06 1.91
CA ASP A 104 11.30 22.15 1.25
C ASP A 104 9.86 21.74 0.88
N MET A 105 9.15 21.12 1.82
CA MET A 105 7.78 20.65 1.60
C MET A 105 6.95 20.54 2.89
N ASP A 106 5.63 20.64 2.75
CA ASP A 106 4.71 20.34 3.83
C ASP A 106 4.66 18.82 4.09
N LEU A 107 4.93 18.44 5.32
CA LEU A 107 4.79 17.10 5.85
C LEU A 107 3.55 17.00 6.73
N CYS A 108 3.05 15.78 6.86
CA CYS A 108 1.86 15.51 7.65
C CYS A 108 2.09 14.26 8.50
N SER A 109 1.70 14.34 9.77
CA SER A 109 1.65 13.20 10.69
C SER A 109 0.23 13.00 11.22
N LEU A 110 -0.16 11.75 11.40
CA LEU A 110 -1.46 11.35 11.93
C LEU A 110 -1.28 10.68 13.29
N TYR A 111 -2.22 10.96 14.18
CA TYR A 111 -2.26 10.40 15.54
C TYR A 111 -3.67 9.89 15.86
N SER A 112 -3.76 8.79 16.60
CA SER A 112 -5.02 8.29 17.17
C SER A 112 -5.24 8.74 18.61
N ASP A 113 -4.21 9.28 19.25
CA ASP A 113 -4.27 9.89 20.58
C ASP A 113 -4.18 11.41 20.44
N LYS A 114 -5.18 12.11 20.99
CA LYS A 114 -5.26 13.57 20.92
C LYS A 114 -4.10 14.25 21.63
N GLY A 115 -3.70 13.75 22.80
CA GLY A 115 -2.66 14.38 23.60
C GLY A 115 -1.30 14.32 22.93
N ILE A 116 -1.00 13.21 22.23
CA ILE A 116 0.21 13.10 21.39
C ILE A 116 0.15 14.09 20.23
N GLY A 117 -1.00 14.19 19.56
CA GLY A 117 -1.18 15.17 18.49
C GLY A 117 -1.03 16.62 18.97
N GLU A 118 -1.55 16.95 20.15
CA GLU A 118 -1.41 18.28 20.76
C GLU A 118 0.05 18.61 21.09
N GLU A 119 0.82 17.65 21.64
CA GLU A 119 2.25 17.80 21.92
C GLU A 119 3.05 18.06 20.64
N GLU A 120 2.82 17.26 19.60
CA GLU A 120 3.49 17.41 18.30
C GLU A 120 3.11 18.73 17.61
N ALA A 121 1.84 19.14 17.66
CA ALA A 121 1.40 20.42 17.13
C ALA A 121 2.06 21.60 17.85
N GLU A 122 2.26 21.52 19.17
CA GLU A 122 2.96 22.53 19.97
C GLU A 122 4.44 22.63 19.57
N ASP A 123 5.11 21.50 19.36
CA ASP A 123 6.53 21.44 18.96
C ASP A 123 6.79 22.13 17.62
N TYR A 124 5.88 21.98 16.65
CA TYR A 124 5.96 22.66 15.36
C TYR A 124 5.28 24.05 15.34
N GLY A 125 4.56 24.43 16.41
CA GLY A 125 3.83 25.69 16.48
C GLY A 125 2.67 25.79 15.49
N VAL A 126 2.00 24.67 15.19
CA VAL A 126 0.88 24.56 14.24
C VAL A 126 -0.42 24.17 14.97
N GLU A 127 -1.54 24.21 14.25
CA GLU A 127 -2.83 23.77 14.80
C GLU A 127 -3.05 22.27 14.57
N LEU A 128 -3.70 21.62 15.54
CA LEU A 128 -4.14 20.24 15.42
C LEU A 128 -5.49 20.17 14.70
N GLU A 129 -5.55 19.44 13.59
CA GLU A 129 -6.79 19.19 12.87
C GLU A 129 -7.40 17.86 13.31
N GLU A 130 -8.69 17.83 13.66
CA GLU A 130 -9.42 16.60 13.98
C GLU A 130 -10.26 16.18 12.76
N GLU A 131 -10.10 14.93 12.34
CA GLU A 131 -10.81 14.36 11.18
C GLU A 131 -11.44 13.01 11.51
N GLU A 132 -12.50 12.66 10.78
CA GLU A 132 -13.05 11.31 10.81
C GLU A 132 -12.05 10.35 10.16
N GLY A 133 -11.69 9.28 10.86
CA GLY A 133 -10.78 8.28 10.34
C GLY A 133 -11.10 6.89 10.84
N PHE A 134 -10.12 6.01 10.67
CA PHE A 134 -10.23 4.62 11.06
C PHE A 134 -8.85 4.03 11.31
N VAL A 135 -8.81 2.99 12.13
CA VAL A 135 -7.59 2.28 12.49
C VAL A 135 -7.72 0.79 12.24
N SER A 136 -6.60 0.13 11.96
CA SER A 136 -6.58 -1.34 11.84
C SER A 136 -6.96 -2.01 13.15
N THR A 137 -7.71 -3.11 13.06
CA THR A 137 -7.86 -4.04 14.17
C THR A 137 -6.75 -5.10 14.13
N GLU A 138 -6.60 -5.86 15.22
CA GLU A 138 -5.71 -7.04 15.20
C GLU A 138 -6.05 -8.06 14.08
N LYS A 139 -7.33 -8.11 13.65
CA LYS A 139 -7.74 -8.97 12.52
C LYS A 139 -7.01 -8.54 11.26
N MET A 140 -7.01 -7.24 10.95
CA MET A 140 -6.30 -6.69 9.80
C MET A 140 -4.79 -6.84 9.95
N GLU A 141 -4.22 -6.50 11.12
CA GLU A 141 -2.77 -6.57 11.34
C GLU A 141 -2.22 -7.99 11.08
N ARG A 142 -2.94 -9.02 11.54
CA ARG A 142 -2.59 -10.42 11.23
C ARG A 142 -2.73 -10.74 9.74
N ARG A 143 -3.77 -10.20 9.08
CA ARG A 143 -4.05 -10.45 7.66
C ARG A 143 -2.95 -9.89 6.76
N VAL A 144 -2.48 -8.68 7.04
CA VAL A 144 -1.48 -7.97 6.22
C VAL A 144 -0.05 -8.11 6.74
N MET A 145 0.14 -8.84 7.84
CA MET A 145 1.43 -9.04 8.51
C MET A 145 2.08 -7.72 8.95
N SER A 146 1.30 -6.78 9.46
CA SER A 146 1.81 -5.53 10.06
C SER A 146 2.05 -5.66 11.56
N HIS A 147 2.59 -4.61 12.16
CA HIS A 147 2.79 -4.48 13.59
C HIS A 147 2.12 -3.20 14.09
N GLY A 148 1.27 -3.36 15.11
CA GLY A 148 0.60 -2.23 15.74
C GLY A 148 -0.53 -1.66 14.90
N SER A 149 -1.28 -0.77 15.54
CA SER A 149 -2.46 -0.13 14.95
C SER A 149 -2.03 0.84 13.86
N LEU A 150 -2.34 0.53 12.62
CA LEU A 150 -2.16 1.39 11.46
C LEU A 150 -3.25 2.46 11.44
N LEU A 151 -2.89 3.69 11.09
CA LEU A 151 -3.81 4.82 10.97
C LEU A 151 -4.24 5.00 9.52
N ALA A 152 -5.54 5.17 9.29
CA ALA A 152 -6.16 5.29 7.97
C ALA A 152 -5.62 4.31 6.91
N PRO A 153 -5.53 2.99 7.17
CA PRO A 153 -4.81 2.04 6.31
C PRO A 153 -5.57 1.64 5.03
N LEU A 154 -6.04 2.61 4.24
CA LEU A 154 -6.88 2.35 3.06
C LEU A 154 -6.15 1.52 2.01
N ASP A 155 -4.87 1.77 1.75
CA ASP A 155 -4.05 1.00 0.80
C ASP A 155 -4.11 -0.49 1.14
N LEU A 156 -3.82 -0.82 2.39
CA LEU A 156 -3.78 -2.20 2.87
C LEU A 156 -5.18 -2.81 2.97
N LEU A 157 -6.19 -2.04 3.40
CA LEU A 157 -7.57 -2.50 3.43
C LEU A 157 -8.08 -2.85 2.03
N THR A 158 -7.71 -2.04 1.04
CA THR A 158 -8.03 -2.27 -0.37
C THR A 158 -7.44 -3.59 -0.87
N THR A 159 -6.23 -3.97 -0.46
CA THR A 159 -5.67 -5.28 -0.84
C THR A 159 -6.52 -6.45 -0.32
N ILE A 160 -7.07 -6.32 0.89
CA ILE A 160 -7.96 -7.34 1.47
C ILE A 160 -9.29 -7.35 0.73
N TYR A 161 -9.87 -6.17 0.46
CA TYR A 161 -11.13 -6.04 -0.28
C TYR A 161 -11.04 -6.66 -1.68
N VAL A 162 -9.95 -6.39 -2.41
CA VAL A 162 -9.70 -7.01 -3.72
C VAL A 162 -9.68 -8.54 -3.63
N GLU A 163 -8.96 -9.07 -2.64
CA GLU A 163 -8.82 -10.51 -2.45
C GLU A 163 -10.13 -11.19 -2.05
N ASP A 164 -10.87 -10.58 -1.12
CA ASP A 164 -12.06 -11.19 -0.51
C ASP A 164 -13.34 -10.94 -1.34
N GLU A 165 -13.48 -9.80 -2.03
CA GLU A 165 -14.74 -9.39 -2.71
C GLU A 165 -14.66 -9.36 -4.24
N LEU A 166 -13.55 -8.91 -4.84
CA LEU A 166 -13.50 -8.64 -6.29
C LEU A 166 -13.01 -9.83 -7.13
N SER A 167 -12.35 -10.82 -6.53
CA SER A 167 -11.81 -12.00 -7.23
C SER A 167 -10.85 -11.70 -8.39
N ILE A 168 -10.29 -10.49 -8.44
CA ILE A 168 -9.27 -10.05 -9.42
C ILE A 168 -7.85 -10.32 -8.88
N ASP A 169 -6.79 -9.94 -9.62
CA ASP A 169 -5.41 -10.29 -9.29
C ASP A 169 -4.80 -9.44 -8.17
N GLY A 170 -5.20 -8.18 -8.04
CA GLY A 170 -4.48 -7.27 -7.16
C GLY A 170 -4.85 -5.80 -7.20
N VAL A 171 -3.96 -4.99 -6.63
CA VAL A 171 -4.04 -3.52 -6.63
C VAL A 171 -2.83 -2.96 -7.38
N TRP A 172 -3.06 -1.91 -8.15
CA TRP A 172 -2.04 -1.11 -8.81
C TRP A 172 -2.08 0.33 -8.27
N TRP A 173 -0.92 0.83 -7.86
CA TRP A 173 -0.67 2.20 -7.48
C TRP A 173 0.26 2.81 -8.54
N GLU A 174 -0.32 3.58 -9.46
CA GLU A 174 0.41 4.30 -10.51
C GLU A 174 1.11 5.55 -9.93
N GLU A 175 1.99 5.33 -8.94
CA GLU A 175 2.80 6.39 -8.34
C GLU A 175 3.71 7.05 -9.39
N GLU A 176 3.88 8.36 -9.33
CA GLU A 176 4.81 9.06 -10.22
C GLU A 176 6.25 8.60 -9.94
N LEU A 177 7.00 8.29 -10.99
CA LEU A 177 8.39 7.89 -10.87
C LEU A 177 9.27 9.09 -10.47
N ASP A 178 9.67 9.13 -9.21
CA ASP A 178 10.62 10.09 -8.67
C ASP A 178 11.55 9.43 -7.63
N ILE A 179 12.70 8.98 -8.11
CA ILE A 179 13.72 8.32 -7.29
C ILE A 179 14.23 9.23 -6.17
N SER A 180 14.26 10.56 -6.38
CA SER A 180 14.76 11.50 -5.37
C SER A 180 13.81 11.64 -4.19
N ARG A 181 12.53 11.33 -4.40
CA ARG A 181 11.46 11.34 -3.39
C ARG A 181 11.02 9.94 -2.99
N TYR A 182 11.82 8.92 -3.32
CA TYR A 182 11.56 7.52 -2.99
C TYR A 182 10.23 6.98 -3.56
N SER A 183 9.80 7.48 -4.74
CA SER A 183 8.54 7.13 -5.40
C SER A 183 8.75 6.39 -6.72
N ALA A 184 7.98 5.33 -6.95
CA ALA A 184 7.93 4.60 -8.22
C ALA A 184 6.66 3.75 -8.31
N PRO A 185 6.10 3.54 -9.53
CA PRO A 185 4.90 2.73 -9.70
C PRO A 185 5.02 1.37 -9.02
N ARG A 186 3.97 0.95 -8.32
CA ARG A 186 3.97 -0.29 -7.55
C ARG A 186 2.63 -0.99 -7.61
N GLY A 187 2.66 -2.30 -7.48
CA GLY A 187 1.47 -3.12 -7.40
C GLY A 187 1.66 -4.31 -6.48
N VAL A 188 0.55 -4.97 -6.19
CA VAL A 188 0.54 -6.21 -5.44
C VAL A 188 -0.37 -7.21 -6.11
N ILE A 189 0.12 -8.44 -6.30
CA ILE A 189 -0.72 -9.60 -6.60
C ILE A 189 -1.13 -10.20 -5.25
N VAL A 190 -2.44 -10.33 -5.01
CA VAL A 190 -2.94 -10.87 -3.74
C VAL A 190 -2.55 -12.33 -3.57
N GLU A 191 -2.36 -12.74 -2.33
CA GLU A 191 -1.72 -14.02 -1.97
C GLU A 191 -2.39 -15.23 -2.64
N SER A 192 -3.72 -15.28 -2.64
CA SER A 192 -4.51 -16.36 -3.27
C SER A 192 -4.30 -16.47 -4.78
N LYS A 193 -3.86 -15.39 -5.44
CA LYS A 193 -3.67 -15.30 -6.89
C LYS A 193 -2.25 -15.56 -7.35
N VAL A 194 -1.24 -15.46 -6.47
CA VAL A 194 0.18 -15.60 -6.84
C VAL A 194 0.48 -16.88 -7.64
N LYS A 195 -0.17 -18.00 -7.30
CA LYS A 195 0.05 -19.29 -7.98
C LYS A 195 -0.54 -19.37 -9.40
N GLU A 196 -1.39 -18.43 -9.77
CA GLU A 196 -1.98 -18.32 -11.11
C GLU A 196 -1.03 -17.61 -12.09
N TRP A 197 0.06 -17.02 -11.61
CA TRP A 197 1.03 -16.28 -12.41
C TRP A 197 2.22 -17.16 -12.82
N GLU A 198 2.65 -17.01 -14.06
CA GLU A 198 3.94 -17.51 -14.52
C GLU A 198 5.06 -16.59 -13.98
N VAL A 199 6.10 -17.21 -13.43
CA VAL A 199 7.23 -16.52 -12.81
C VAL A 199 8.51 -16.92 -13.52
N ILE A 200 9.16 -15.96 -14.18
CA ILE A 200 10.36 -16.19 -14.97
C ILE A 200 11.52 -15.45 -14.32
N LEU A 201 12.56 -16.17 -13.90
CA LEU A 201 13.79 -15.55 -13.43
C LEU A 201 14.53 -14.89 -14.59
N VAL A 202 14.74 -13.57 -14.50
CA VAL A 202 15.40 -12.74 -15.52
C VAL A 202 16.84 -12.44 -15.14
N ASP A 203 17.09 -12.17 -13.85
CA ASP A 203 18.42 -11.89 -13.32
C ASP A 203 18.58 -12.46 -11.91
N GLU A 204 19.76 -13.01 -11.61
CA GLU A 204 20.11 -13.51 -10.28
C GLU A 204 20.58 -12.36 -9.35
N HIS A 205 20.95 -11.20 -9.91
CA HIS A 205 21.65 -10.12 -9.21
C HIS A 205 21.18 -8.73 -9.69
N CYS A 206 19.97 -8.34 -9.28
CA CYS A 206 19.42 -7.00 -9.45
C CYS A 206 19.85 -6.11 -8.26
N TYR A 207 20.77 -5.18 -8.52
CA TYR A 207 21.35 -4.20 -7.60
C TYR A 207 21.38 -2.80 -8.23
#